data_AF-A0A972ZL33-F1
#
_entry.id   AF-A0A972ZL33-F1
#
_cell.length_a   1.000
_cell.length_b   1.000
_cell.length_c   1.000
_cell.angle_alpha   90.00
_cell.angle_beta   90.00
_cell.angle_gamma   90.00
#
_symmetry.space_group_name_H-M   'P 1'
#
loop_
_entity.id
_entity.type
_entity.pdbx_description
1 polymer ?
#
loop_
_entity_poly.entity_id
_entity_poly.type
_entity_poly.pdbx_seq_one_letter_code
_entity_poly.pdbx_strand_id
1 'polypeptide(L)'
;VWTEAVKPLGPIAYIIRARVVLLRDLGAAMSPFNAYNFFQGMETLPLRMRAHCENASAVAEHLAKHAKVTRVIHPSQMDGVARKRADTYLKGGYSGLLGFELAGGVEAGKKFIEALQMFYHVANIGDTRSLAIHPASTTHSHLSAEEQLATGVTEGYVRLSVGIEHIDDIITDLDQALAAS
;
A
#
# COMPACT_ATOMS: atom_id res chain seq x y z
N VAL A 1 31.87 -22.13 -7.92
CA VAL A 1 32.03 -22.57 -6.51
C VAL A 1 30.70 -22.98 -5.91
N TRP A 2 29.75 -22.05 -5.63
CA TRP A 2 28.49 -22.41 -4.98
C TRP A 2 27.59 -23.35 -5.79
N THR A 3 27.52 -23.18 -7.11
CA THR A 3 26.76 -24.08 -8.01
C THR A 3 27.20 -25.54 -7.94
N GLU A 4 28.50 -25.78 -7.72
CA GLU A 4 29.05 -27.13 -7.55
C GLU A 4 28.93 -27.61 -6.09
N ALA A 5 29.27 -26.74 -5.13
CA ALA A 5 29.32 -27.10 -3.72
C ALA A 5 27.98 -27.52 -3.12
N VAL A 6 26.86 -26.99 -3.63
CA VAL A 6 25.50 -27.35 -3.15
C VAL A 6 24.71 -28.21 -4.13
N LYS A 7 25.33 -28.66 -5.22
CA LYS A 7 24.67 -29.50 -6.24
C LYS A 7 23.92 -30.70 -5.66
N PRO A 8 24.44 -31.42 -4.63
CA PRO A 8 23.71 -32.52 -3.99
C PRO A 8 22.45 -32.09 -3.21
N LEU A 9 22.33 -30.81 -2.85
CA LEU A 9 21.22 -30.25 -2.05
C LEU A 9 20.10 -29.65 -2.93
N GLY A 10 20.22 -29.77 -4.26
CA GLY A 10 19.27 -29.20 -5.22
C GLY A 10 19.65 -27.79 -5.70
N PRO A 11 18.74 -27.10 -6.43
CA PRO A 11 19.01 -25.82 -7.08
C PRO A 11 18.99 -24.63 -6.10
N ILE A 12 19.68 -24.75 -4.96
CA ILE A 12 19.65 -23.79 -3.85
C ILE A 12 20.91 -22.92 -3.75
N ALA A 13 21.76 -22.92 -4.77
CA ALA A 13 23.07 -22.24 -4.75
C ALA A 13 22.96 -20.75 -4.43
N TYR A 14 21.93 -20.07 -4.94
CA TYR A 14 21.71 -18.65 -4.69
C TYR A 14 21.38 -18.37 -3.23
N ILE A 15 20.38 -19.04 -2.64
CA ILE A 15 19.94 -18.76 -1.27
C ILE A 15 21.01 -19.14 -0.23
N ILE A 16 21.80 -20.19 -0.49
CA ILE A 16 22.92 -20.54 0.38
C ILE A 16 23.99 -19.45 0.32
N ARG A 17 24.42 -19.02 -0.87
CA ARG A 17 25.39 -17.91 -1.00
C ARG A 17 24.88 -16.63 -0.34
N ALA A 18 23.60 -16.29 -0.52
CA ALA A 18 23.00 -15.12 0.10
C ALA A 18 23.08 -15.19 1.65
N ARG A 19 22.91 -16.38 2.24
CA ARG A 19 22.99 -16.57 3.70
C ARG A 19 24.43 -16.58 4.23
N VAL A 20 25.33 -17.33 3.61
CA VAL A 20 26.65 -17.62 4.19
C VAL A 20 27.75 -16.64 3.73
N VAL A 21 27.48 -15.85 2.70
CA VAL A 21 28.37 -14.78 2.23
C VAL A 21 27.72 -13.43 2.49
N LEU A 22 26.65 -13.08 1.78
CA LEU A 22 26.10 -11.71 1.86
C LEU A 22 25.58 -11.38 3.26
N LEU A 23 24.70 -12.20 3.83
CA LEU A 23 24.13 -11.95 5.16
C LEU A 23 25.22 -11.99 6.25
N ARG A 24 26.18 -12.91 6.14
CA ARG A 24 27.29 -13.02 7.09
C ARG A 24 28.20 -11.81 7.05
N ASP A 25 28.57 -11.36 5.86
CA ASP A 25 29.56 -10.31 5.65
C ASP A 25 28.93 -8.90 5.82
N LEU A 26 27.64 -8.73 5.52
CA LEU A 26 26.90 -7.46 5.66
C LEU A 26 26.12 -7.34 6.99
N GLY A 27 25.85 -8.44 7.68
CA GLY A 27 25.30 -8.43 9.04
C GLY A 27 23.80 -8.10 9.19
N ALA A 28 23.01 -8.12 8.11
CA ALA A 28 21.57 -7.79 8.14
C ALA A 28 20.68 -8.92 8.74
N ALA A 29 21.05 -9.45 9.91
CA ALA A 29 20.36 -10.56 10.56
C ALA A 29 19.09 -10.11 11.31
N MET A 30 18.02 -10.90 11.18
CA MET A 30 16.76 -10.67 11.90
C MET A 30 16.89 -11.14 13.36
N SER A 31 16.37 -10.35 14.31
CA SER A 31 16.32 -10.78 15.71
C SER A 31 15.32 -11.93 15.91
N PRO A 32 15.56 -12.87 16.85
CA PRO A 32 14.61 -13.95 17.15
C PRO A 32 13.23 -13.44 17.58
N PHE A 33 13.19 -12.33 18.30
CA PHE A 33 11.94 -11.70 18.73
C PHE A 33 11.12 -11.15 17.54
N ASN A 34 11.78 -10.50 16.57
CA ASN A 34 11.09 -10.05 15.36
C ASN A 34 10.58 -11.24 14.55
N ALA A 35 11.37 -12.32 14.45
CA ALA A 35 10.94 -13.54 13.78
C ALA A 35 9.67 -14.13 14.43
N TYR A 36 9.63 -14.19 15.77
CA TYR A 36 8.44 -14.62 16.51
C TYR A 36 7.21 -13.76 16.17
N ASN A 37 7.33 -12.43 16.21
CA ASN A 37 6.23 -11.53 15.87
C ASN A 37 5.75 -11.71 14.42
N PHE A 38 6.67 -11.92 13.47
CA PHE A 38 6.30 -12.25 12.08
C PHE A 38 5.54 -13.57 12.00
N PHE A 39 5.98 -14.62 12.70
CA PHE A 39 5.28 -15.90 12.75
C PHE A 39 3.85 -15.75 13.27
N GLN A 40 3.66 -15.01 14.37
CA GLN A 40 2.33 -14.73 14.91
C GLN A 40 1.44 -13.98 13.89
N GLY A 41 2.01 -13.02 13.16
CA GLY A 41 1.29 -12.33 12.09
C GLY A 41 0.90 -13.25 10.93
N MET A 42 1.75 -14.20 10.55
CA MET A 42 1.49 -15.10 9.41
C MET A 42 0.27 -16.00 9.60
N GLU A 43 -0.05 -16.39 10.83
CA GLU A 43 -1.19 -17.27 11.13
C GLU A 43 -2.53 -16.69 10.65
N THR A 44 -2.67 -15.36 10.68
CA THR A 44 -3.89 -14.65 10.26
C THR A 44 -3.78 -14.00 8.88
N LEU A 45 -2.68 -14.20 8.16
CA LEU A 45 -2.43 -13.55 6.87
C LEU A 45 -3.58 -13.75 5.86
N PRO A 46 -4.13 -14.97 5.64
CA PRO A 46 -5.20 -15.14 4.67
C PRO A 46 -6.49 -14.40 5.05
N LEU A 47 -6.78 -14.30 6.36
CA LEU A 47 -7.97 -13.62 6.87
C LEU A 47 -7.83 -12.10 6.69
N ARG A 48 -6.69 -11.54 7.09
CA ARG A 48 -6.41 -10.11 6.95
C ARG A 48 -6.37 -9.69 5.49
N MET A 49 -5.71 -10.46 4.63
CA MET A 49 -5.64 -10.13 3.20
C MET A 49 -7.01 -10.11 2.53
N ARG A 50 -7.92 -11.01 2.91
CA ARG A 50 -9.30 -10.99 2.43
C ARG A 50 -10.00 -9.69 2.82
N ALA A 51 -9.98 -9.35 4.12
CA ALA A 51 -10.60 -8.13 4.64
C ALA A 51 -10.01 -6.86 3.99
N HIS A 52 -8.68 -6.76 3.89
CA HIS A 52 -8.01 -5.66 3.19
C HIS A 52 -8.49 -5.49 1.74
N CYS A 53 -8.57 -6.60 0.98
CA CYS A 53 -8.98 -6.55 -0.41
C CYS A 53 -10.46 -6.19 -0.59
N GLU A 54 -11.33 -6.73 0.27
CA GLU A 54 -12.77 -6.44 0.27
C GLU A 54 -13.00 -4.96 0.61
N ASN A 55 -12.42 -4.47 1.70
CA ASN A 55 -12.53 -3.07 2.12
C ASN A 55 -11.97 -2.11 1.07
N ALA A 56 -10.76 -2.36 0.55
CA ALA A 56 -10.16 -1.47 -0.45
C ALA A 56 -10.95 -1.43 -1.75
N SER A 57 -11.56 -2.54 -2.17
CA SER A 57 -12.43 -2.56 -3.36
C SER A 57 -13.70 -1.75 -3.14
N ALA A 58 -14.33 -1.87 -1.97
CA ALA A 58 -15.50 -1.07 -1.60
C ALA A 58 -15.16 0.44 -1.51
N VAL A 59 -14.04 0.79 -0.88
CA VAL A 59 -13.53 2.17 -0.85
C VAL A 59 -13.27 2.70 -2.26
N ALA A 60 -12.68 1.89 -3.15
CA ALA A 60 -12.44 2.28 -4.53
C ALA A 60 -13.72 2.63 -5.27
N GLU A 61 -14.76 1.80 -5.12
CA GLU A 61 -16.07 2.03 -5.74
C GLU A 61 -16.79 3.24 -5.16
N HIS A 62 -16.64 3.49 -3.86
CA HIS A 62 -17.20 4.65 -3.19
C HIS A 62 -16.55 5.94 -3.69
N LEU A 63 -15.21 6.01 -3.64
CA LEU A 63 -14.45 7.18 -4.07
C LEU A 63 -14.64 7.48 -5.56
N ALA A 64 -14.80 6.46 -6.41
CA ALA A 64 -15.02 6.64 -7.85
C ALA A 64 -16.34 7.37 -8.18
N LYS A 65 -17.29 7.41 -7.24
CA LYS A 65 -18.58 8.10 -7.39
C LYS A 65 -18.59 9.49 -6.73
N HIS A 66 -17.52 9.86 -6.03
CA HIS A 66 -17.49 11.08 -5.24
C HIS A 66 -17.07 12.30 -6.07
N ALA A 67 -17.85 13.39 -6.03
CA ALA A 67 -17.68 14.55 -6.92
C ALA A 67 -16.33 15.30 -6.76
N LYS A 68 -15.69 15.22 -5.59
CA LYS A 68 -14.37 15.84 -5.32
C LYS A 68 -13.18 14.99 -5.79
N VAL A 69 -13.41 13.73 -6.16
CA VAL A 69 -12.38 12.79 -6.60
C VAL A 69 -12.35 12.76 -8.12
N THR A 70 -11.21 13.09 -8.72
CA THR A 70 -11.06 13.11 -10.19
C THR A 70 -10.65 11.76 -10.75
N ARG A 71 -9.96 10.94 -9.95
CA ARG A 71 -9.42 9.66 -10.37
C ARG A 71 -9.22 8.73 -9.19
N VAL A 72 -9.54 7.44 -9.39
CA VAL A 72 -9.18 6.37 -8.46
C VAL A 72 -8.18 5.43 -9.14
N ILE A 73 -7.13 5.06 -8.39
CA ILE A 73 -6.01 4.23 -8.82
C ILE A 73 -6.01 2.97 -7.96
N HIS A 74 -6.73 1.96 -8.44
CA HIS A 74 -6.81 0.65 -7.81
C HIS A 74 -7.11 -0.41 -8.88
N PRO A 75 -6.60 -1.65 -8.79
CA PRO A 75 -6.79 -2.63 -9.86
C PRO A 75 -8.27 -2.92 -10.18
N SER A 76 -9.18 -2.77 -9.22
CA SER A 76 -10.63 -2.91 -9.46
C SER A 76 -11.23 -1.81 -10.35
N GLN A 77 -10.56 -0.66 -10.48
CA GLN A 77 -10.98 0.49 -11.29
C GLN A 77 -10.14 0.64 -12.58
N MET A 78 -9.17 -0.25 -12.81
CA MET A 78 -8.36 -0.26 -14.02
C MET A 78 -9.10 -0.89 -15.20
N ASP A 79 -8.66 -0.56 -16.41
CA ASP A 79 -9.13 -1.10 -17.67
C ASP A 79 -7.98 -1.71 -18.52
N GLY A 80 -8.33 -2.21 -19.70
CA GLY A 80 -7.38 -2.68 -20.72
C GLY A 80 -6.38 -3.74 -20.23
N VAL A 81 -5.10 -3.54 -20.60
CA VAL A 81 -4.02 -4.48 -20.29
C VAL A 81 -3.71 -4.53 -18.80
N ALA A 82 -3.84 -3.42 -18.09
CA ALA A 82 -3.61 -3.35 -16.66
C ALA A 82 -4.62 -4.22 -15.91
N ARG A 83 -5.92 -4.07 -16.23
CA ARG A 83 -6.96 -4.93 -15.67
C ARG A 83 -6.77 -6.39 -16.00
N LYS A 84 -6.50 -6.72 -17.27
CA LYS A 84 -6.23 -8.10 -17.69
C LYS A 84 -5.10 -8.74 -16.89
N ARG A 85 -4.00 -8.02 -16.63
CA ARG A 85 -2.88 -8.51 -15.81
C ARG A 85 -3.29 -8.70 -14.35
N ALA A 86 -4.00 -7.74 -13.77
CA ALA A 86 -4.52 -7.85 -12.41
C ALA A 86 -5.38 -9.12 -12.26
N ASP A 87 -6.35 -9.32 -13.15
CA ASP A 87 -7.25 -10.47 -13.11
C ASP A 87 -6.53 -11.80 -13.35
N THR A 88 -5.44 -11.78 -14.12
CA THR A 88 -4.62 -12.97 -14.38
C THR A 88 -3.85 -13.40 -13.14
N TYR A 89 -3.19 -12.46 -12.45
CA TYR A 89 -2.21 -12.76 -11.41
C TYR A 89 -2.73 -12.61 -9.97
N LEU A 90 -3.68 -11.70 -9.73
CA LEU A 90 -4.19 -11.39 -8.40
C LEU A 90 -5.42 -12.23 -8.10
N LYS A 91 -5.19 -13.49 -7.69
CA LYS A 91 -6.24 -14.40 -7.24
C LYS A 91 -6.51 -14.17 -5.75
N GLY A 92 -7.74 -13.81 -5.39
CA GLY A 92 -8.15 -13.56 -4.00
C GLY A 92 -8.31 -12.10 -3.59
N GLY A 93 -8.22 -11.16 -4.53
CA GLY A 93 -8.47 -9.73 -4.30
C GLY A 93 -7.36 -8.82 -4.86
N TYR A 94 -7.58 -7.51 -4.79
CA TYR A 94 -6.75 -6.50 -5.50
C TYR A 94 -5.81 -5.70 -4.60
N SER A 95 -5.39 -6.25 -3.45
CA SER A 95 -4.63 -5.56 -2.39
C SER A 95 -5.48 -4.60 -1.54
N GLY A 96 -4.95 -4.21 -0.38
CA GLY A 96 -5.49 -3.16 0.47
C GLY A 96 -4.99 -1.75 0.12
N LEU A 97 -4.23 -1.60 -0.97
CA LEU A 97 -3.56 -0.35 -1.33
C LEU A 97 -4.31 0.36 -2.46
N LEU A 98 -4.71 1.60 -2.23
CA LEU A 98 -5.46 2.42 -3.16
C LEU A 98 -4.87 3.83 -3.23
N GLY A 99 -4.78 4.40 -4.44
CA GLY A 99 -4.52 5.81 -4.64
C GLY A 99 -5.75 6.52 -5.18
N PHE A 100 -5.90 7.81 -4.93
CA PHE A 100 -6.89 8.64 -5.60
C PHE A 100 -6.41 10.09 -5.72
N GLU A 101 -7.00 10.84 -6.62
CA GLU A 101 -6.66 12.24 -6.90
C GLU A 101 -7.84 13.16 -6.55
N LEU A 102 -7.54 14.24 -5.82
CA LEU A 102 -8.50 15.29 -5.46
C LEU A 102 -8.45 16.45 -6.45
N ALA A 103 -9.62 16.95 -6.85
CA ALA A 103 -9.76 18.07 -7.79
C ALA A 103 -9.11 19.37 -7.27
N GLY A 104 -9.10 19.57 -5.95
CA GLY A 104 -8.57 20.79 -5.31
C GLY A 104 -7.05 20.82 -5.10
N GLY A 105 -6.31 19.86 -5.69
CA GLY A 105 -4.85 19.85 -5.66
C GLY A 105 -4.25 19.74 -4.25
N VAL A 106 -3.09 20.38 -4.05
CA VAL A 106 -2.27 20.24 -2.84
C VAL A 106 -2.98 20.68 -1.56
N GLU A 107 -3.78 21.75 -1.63
CA GLU A 107 -4.47 22.29 -0.47
C GLU A 107 -5.63 21.39 -0.04
N ALA A 108 -6.38 20.81 -1.00
CA ALA A 108 -7.39 19.81 -0.69
C ALA A 108 -6.75 18.54 -0.10
N GLY A 109 -5.60 18.11 -0.64
CA GLY A 109 -4.86 16.95 -0.12
C GLY A 109 -4.40 17.13 1.33
N LYS A 110 -3.85 18.31 1.68
CA LYS A 110 -3.46 18.64 3.06
C LYS A 110 -4.67 18.64 3.99
N LYS A 111 -5.73 19.37 3.64
CA LYS A 111 -6.96 19.45 4.45
C LYS A 111 -7.61 18.10 4.66
N PHE A 112 -7.67 17.28 3.61
CA PHE A 112 -8.21 15.93 3.69
C PHE A 112 -7.45 15.10 4.73
N ILE A 113 -6.10 15.06 4.65
CA ILE A 113 -5.29 14.30 5.59
C ILE A 113 -5.42 14.81 7.03
N GLU A 114 -5.48 16.13 7.22
CA GLU A 114 -5.67 16.75 8.54
C GLU A 114 -7.07 16.52 9.13
N ALA A 115 -8.07 16.31 8.28
CA ALA A 115 -9.45 16.09 8.68
C ALA A 115 -9.77 14.64 9.05
N LEU A 116 -8.95 13.66 8.65
CA LEU A 116 -9.15 12.25 8.98
C LEU A 116 -9.11 12.04 10.51
N GLN A 117 -10.08 11.29 11.02
CA GLN A 117 -10.22 11.03 12.46
C GLN A 117 -9.90 9.58 12.82
N MET A 118 -10.00 8.65 11.87
CA MET A 118 -9.71 7.24 12.06
C MET A 118 -8.43 6.81 11.34
N PHE A 119 -8.24 7.25 10.10
CA PHE A 119 -7.01 6.93 9.36
C PHE A 119 -5.78 7.56 10.01
N TYR A 120 -4.74 6.75 10.21
CA TYR A 120 -3.46 7.27 10.70
C TYR A 120 -2.68 7.94 9.57
N HIS A 121 -2.22 9.17 9.80
CA HIS A 121 -1.33 9.87 8.88
C HIS A 121 0.12 9.37 9.03
N VAL A 122 0.48 8.30 8.30
CA VAL A 122 1.79 7.65 8.37
C VAL A 122 2.22 7.08 7.02
N ALA A 123 3.53 6.90 6.84
CA ALA A 123 4.11 6.48 5.56
C ALA A 123 4.16 4.95 5.35
N ASN A 124 3.93 4.13 6.38
CA ASN A 124 3.90 2.67 6.24
C ASN A 124 2.62 2.17 5.55
N ILE A 125 2.57 0.86 5.27
CA ILE A 125 1.47 0.18 4.59
C ILE A 125 1.27 -1.22 5.21
N GLY A 126 0.08 -1.81 5.01
CA GLY A 126 -0.21 -3.19 5.38
C GLY A 126 -0.38 -3.45 6.88
N ASP A 127 -0.62 -2.40 7.67
CA ASP A 127 -1.12 -2.55 9.04
C ASP A 127 -2.59 -2.99 9.00
N THR A 128 -3.03 -3.64 10.06
CA THR A 128 -4.46 -3.85 10.38
C THR A 128 -5.25 -2.54 10.43
N ARG A 129 -4.59 -1.44 10.79
CA ARG A 129 -5.18 -0.10 10.80
C ARG A 129 -5.14 0.57 9.43
N SER A 130 -6.17 1.33 9.14
CA SER A 130 -6.26 2.18 7.96
C SER A 130 -5.28 3.36 8.04
N LEU A 131 -4.47 3.55 7.00
CA LEU A 131 -3.40 4.54 6.94
C LEU A 131 -3.57 5.42 5.70
N ALA A 132 -3.29 6.71 5.83
CA ALA A 132 -3.35 7.66 4.73
C ALA A 132 -2.08 8.50 4.67
N ILE A 133 -1.69 8.89 3.47
CA ILE A 133 -0.62 9.87 3.28
C ILE A 133 -0.85 10.68 2.00
N HIS A 134 -0.48 11.95 2.04
CA HIS A 134 -0.46 12.84 0.88
C HIS A 134 1.00 13.11 0.48
N PRO A 135 1.54 12.41 -0.54
CA PRO A 135 2.97 12.42 -0.82
C PRO A 135 3.54 13.79 -1.20
N ALA A 136 2.78 14.60 -1.95
CA ALA A 136 3.24 15.91 -2.43
C ALA A 136 3.60 16.87 -1.28
N SER A 137 2.86 16.84 -0.16
CA SER A 137 3.15 17.67 1.02
C SER A 137 3.98 16.96 2.10
N THR A 138 4.40 15.71 1.88
CA THR A 138 5.10 14.90 2.89
C THR A 138 6.35 14.24 2.32
N THR A 139 6.26 12.97 1.92
CA THR A 139 7.38 12.11 1.49
C THR A 139 8.15 12.65 0.29
N HIS A 140 7.49 13.42 -0.59
CA HIS A 140 8.10 14.00 -1.79
C HIS A 140 8.25 15.52 -1.69
N SER A 141 8.05 16.11 -0.49
CA SER A 141 8.12 17.57 -0.28
C SER A 141 9.51 18.18 -0.57
N HIS A 142 10.57 17.36 -0.62
CA HIS A 142 11.91 17.80 -0.98
C HIS A 142 12.15 17.94 -2.50
N LEU A 143 11.21 17.46 -3.32
CA LEU A 143 11.29 17.55 -4.78
C LEU A 143 10.57 18.81 -5.28
N SER A 144 11.03 19.35 -6.41
CA SER A 144 10.27 20.36 -7.16
C SER A 144 8.96 19.77 -7.71
N ALA A 145 8.00 20.62 -8.05
CA ALA A 145 6.71 20.18 -8.61
C ALA A 145 6.87 19.35 -9.91
N GLU A 146 7.85 19.71 -10.75
CA GLU A 146 8.17 18.98 -11.98
C GLU A 146 8.71 17.58 -11.66
N GLU A 147 9.62 17.46 -10.68
CA GLU A 147 10.16 16.19 -10.23
C GLU A 147 9.10 15.31 -9.55
N GLN A 148 8.21 15.90 -8.75
CA GLN A 148 7.06 15.17 -8.18
C GLN A 148 6.20 14.56 -9.28
N LEU A 149 5.83 15.37 -10.27
CA LEU A 149 5.01 14.91 -11.40
C LEU A 149 5.72 13.80 -12.21
N ALA A 150 7.03 13.92 -12.42
CA ALA A 150 7.84 12.91 -13.11
C ALA A 150 7.85 11.55 -12.38
N THR A 151 7.65 11.54 -11.05
CA THR A 151 7.51 10.31 -10.25
C THR A 151 6.07 9.77 -10.22
N GLY A 152 5.13 10.45 -10.87
CA GLY A 152 3.70 10.12 -10.86
C GLY A 152 2.94 10.64 -9.64
N VAL A 153 3.54 11.56 -8.86
CA VAL A 153 2.89 12.23 -7.73
C VAL A 153 2.29 13.54 -8.22
N THR A 154 0.98 13.57 -8.41
CA THR A 154 0.24 14.81 -8.66
C THR A 154 -0.03 15.57 -7.37
N GLU A 155 -0.27 16.87 -7.46
CA GLU A 155 -0.56 17.72 -6.30
C GLU A 155 -1.75 17.24 -5.46
N GLY A 156 -2.77 16.63 -6.05
CA GLY A 156 -3.95 16.12 -5.33
C GLY A 156 -3.88 14.64 -4.97
N TYR A 157 -2.74 13.97 -5.14
CA TYR A 157 -2.64 12.53 -4.98
C TYR A 157 -2.60 12.12 -3.50
N VAL A 158 -3.54 11.27 -3.10
CA VAL A 158 -3.59 10.66 -1.77
C VAL A 158 -3.45 9.14 -1.90
N ARG A 159 -2.66 8.54 -1.02
CA ARG A 159 -2.49 7.09 -0.93
C ARG A 159 -3.12 6.58 0.37
N LEU A 160 -4.02 5.60 0.23
CA LEU A 160 -4.63 4.86 1.31
C LEU A 160 -4.06 3.44 1.38
N SER A 161 -3.67 3.01 2.57
CA SER A 161 -3.50 1.61 2.94
C SER A 161 -4.69 1.23 3.80
N VAL A 162 -5.73 0.68 3.18
CA VAL A 162 -7.00 0.37 3.82
C VAL A 162 -6.83 -0.82 4.75
N GLY A 163 -7.26 -0.64 6.00
CA GLY A 163 -7.16 -1.60 7.09
C GLY A 163 -8.27 -2.64 7.08
N ILE A 164 -8.54 -3.21 8.25
CA ILE A 164 -9.57 -4.24 8.48
C ILE A 164 -10.68 -3.76 9.42
N GLU A 165 -10.81 -2.45 9.62
CA GLU A 165 -11.96 -1.86 10.31
C GLU A 165 -13.26 -2.15 9.56
N HIS A 166 -14.40 -1.87 10.21
CA HIS A 166 -15.69 -2.01 9.56
C HIS A 166 -15.78 -1.05 8.37
N ILE A 167 -16.27 -1.53 7.23
CA ILE A 167 -16.29 -0.74 5.99
C ILE A 167 -17.10 0.55 6.13
N ASP A 168 -18.19 0.53 6.90
CA ASP A 168 -19.02 1.72 7.13
C ASP A 168 -18.27 2.81 7.89
N ASP A 169 -17.41 2.44 8.85
CA ASP A 169 -16.60 3.40 9.62
C ASP A 169 -15.51 4.01 8.73
N ILE A 170 -14.90 3.18 7.86
CA ILE A 170 -13.94 3.63 6.85
C ILE A 170 -14.58 4.63 5.90
N ILE A 171 -15.74 4.30 5.34
CA ILE A 171 -16.45 5.19 4.41
C ILE A 171 -16.88 6.49 5.12
N THR A 172 -17.37 6.39 6.36
CA THR A 172 -17.79 7.57 7.13
C THR A 172 -16.63 8.53 7.40
N ASP A 173 -15.45 8.01 7.78
CA ASP A 173 -14.26 8.85 7.99
C ASP A 173 -13.78 9.50 6.69
N LEU A 174 -13.84 8.77 5.56
CA LEU A 174 -13.49 9.33 4.26
C LEU A 174 -14.48 10.42 3.83
N ASP A 175 -15.79 10.21 4.00
CA ASP A 175 -16.81 11.18 3.61
C ASP A 175 -16.71 12.47 4.42
N GLN A 176 -16.52 12.37 5.75
CA GLN A 176 -16.38 13.56 6.58
C GLN A 176 -15.10 14.35 6.24
N ALA A 177 -13.98 13.65 5.98
CA ALA A 177 -12.73 14.29 5.60
C ALA A 177 -12.82 14.94 4.21
N LEU A 178 -13.46 14.27 3.26
CA LEU A 178 -13.73 14.82 1.92
C LEU A 178 -14.66 16.02 1.97
N ALA A 179 -15.66 16.03 2.86
CA ALA A 179 -16.55 17.19 3.04
C ALA A 179 -15.78 18.41 3.55
N ALA A 180 -14.84 18.22 4.47
CA ALA A 180 -14.00 19.27 5.05
C ALA A 180 -12.88 19.81 4.12
N SER A 181 -12.47 19.03 3.10
CA SER A 181 -11.38 19.37 2.18
C SER A 181 -11.78 20.30 1.02
#